data_AF-A0A835P191-F1
#
_entry.id   AF-A0A835P191-F1
#
_cell.length_a   1.000
_cell.length_b   1.000
_cell.length_c   1.000
_cell.angle_alpha   90.00
_cell.angle_beta   90.00
_cell.angle_gamma   90.00
#
_symmetry.space_group_name_H-M   'P 1'
#
loop_
_entity.id
_entity.type
_entity.pdbx_description
1 polymer ?
#
loop_
_entity_poly.entity_id
_entity_poly.type
_entity_poly.pdbx_seq_one_letter_code
_entity_poly.pdbx_strand_id
1 'polypeptide(L)'
;MSFFDYKKMTVFRCQDNCAERGYLYAGLEFGAECYCGHKIQASNASESECNMECKGERSNTCGGINRLSIYRLELAQESARRYGSAIFRGCFRRPENVSIALPASQLMLNMSVDKCVDFCTEKEFPLAALAGTTCLCGFPSTLFPLHEREDEQLCAHKCAAEEFESCGSAEFLLVYQTQVQDNRCMDRRFLPSRAKQLVALASFPGAGNTWARHLIELATGFYTGSYYFDGSLYNKDPREWAEGDRVLRLCHPAHPQPLQGPDGRVQPQKVLVVHFEDLKRDLFVQLQRMVALLGVTACEDRLLCVEGQKDGNFKRSGLRKLEYDPYTPEMRKAIGGYIRTVDAALKLRNLSGVPEDYYPR
;
A
#
# COMPACT_ATOMS: atom_id res chain seq x y z
N MET A 1 -0.46 3.95 22.36
CA MET A 1 0.97 3.56 22.33
C MET A 1 1.81 4.73 22.83
N SER A 2 2.90 4.51 23.55
CA SER A 2 3.78 5.59 24.02
C SER A 2 5.27 5.32 23.73
N PHE A 3 6.03 6.38 23.59
CA PHE A 3 7.48 6.39 23.36
C PHE A 3 8.11 7.60 24.06
N PHE A 4 9.30 7.44 24.63
CA PHE A 4 9.95 8.44 25.47
C PHE A 4 11.38 8.74 24.96
N ASP A 5 11.73 10.03 24.83
CA ASP A 5 13.06 10.47 24.41
C ASP A 5 13.51 11.70 25.23
N TYR A 6 14.17 11.45 26.35
CA TYR A 6 14.59 12.49 27.30
C TYR A 6 15.68 13.46 26.79
N LYS A 7 16.20 13.27 25.58
CA LYS A 7 17.27 14.11 25.02
C LYS A 7 16.93 14.73 23.67
N LYS A 8 16.12 14.07 22.84
CA LYS A 8 15.89 14.46 21.45
C LYS A 8 14.41 14.54 21.07
N MET A 9 13.49 14.55 22.03
CA MET A 9 12.06 14.69 21.72
C MET A 9 11.78 16.06 21.08
N THR A 10 11.15 16.05 19.91
CA THR A 10 10.62 17.22 19.21
C THR A 10 9.19 16.94 18.78
N VAL A 11 8.42 18.00 18.51
CA VAL A 11 7.05 17.88 17.99
C VAL A 11 7.05 17.02 16.72
N PHE A 12 7.92 17.36 15.77
CA PHE A 12 8.07 16.62 14.51
C PHE A 12 8.39 15.14 14.72
N ARG A 13 9.33 14.81 15.61
CA ARG A 13 9.74 13.42 15.88
C ARG A 13 8.58 12.59 16.43
N CYS A 14 7.76 13.17 17.29
CA CYS A 14 6.58 12.49 17.81
C CYS A 14 5.50 12.33 16.72
N GLN A 15 5.23 13.39 15.96
CA GLN A 15 4.27 13.35 14.85
C GLN A 15 4.65 12.30 13.81
N ASP A 16 5.90 12.28 13.36
CA ASP A 16 6.41 11.32 12.37
C ASP A 16 6.34 9.88 12.89
N ASN A 17 6.78 9.65 14.12
CA ASN A 17 6.71 8.33 14.76
C ASN A 17 5.27 7.79 14.87
N CYS A 18 4.32 8.66 15.18
CA CYS A 18 2.90 8.31 15.26
C CYS A 18 2.29 8.15 13.86
N ALA A 19 2.66 8.99 12.89
CA ALA A 19 2.18 8.93 11.51
C ALA A 19 2.68 7.69 10.77
N GLU A 20 3.97 7.33 10.93
CA GLU A 20 4.55 6.09 10.38
C GLU A 20 3.84 4.83 10.91
N ARG A 21 3.38 4.89 12.15
CA ARG A 21 2.59 3.82 12.79
C ARG A 21 1.10 3.92 12.51
N GLY A 22 0.67 4.96 11.82
CA GLY A 22 -0.68 5.07 11.33
C GLY A 22 -1.69 5.70 12.27
N TYR A 23 -1.24 6.36 13.33
CA TYR A 23 -2.09 7.05 14.29
C TYR A 23 -2.62 8.37 13.72
N LEU A 24 -3.81 8.78 14.16
CA LEU A 24 -4.43 10.05 13.74
C LEU A 24 -3.94 11.23 14.58
N TYR A 25 -3.48 10.96 15.79
CA TYR A 25 -3.07 11.96 16.75
C TYR A 25 -1.72 11.59 17.37
N ALA A 26 -0.90 12.61 17.55
CA ALA A 26 0.28 12.60 18.39
C ALA A 26 0.03 13.53 19.59
N GLY A 27 0.32 13.08 20.79
CA GLY A 27 0.25 13.85 22.04
C GLY A 27 1.62 13.93 22.67
N LEU A 28 2.06 15.12 23.05
CA LEU A 28 3.32 15.33 23.75
C LEU A 28 3.08 15.73 25.20
N GLU A 29 3.80 15.11 26.12
CA GLU A 29 3.75 15.40 27.56
C GLU A 29 5.16 15.59 28.12
N PHE A 30 5.25 16.41 29.17
CA PHE A 30 6.44 16.56 30.00
C PHE A 30 7.75 16.89 29.24
N GLY A 31 7.65 17.43 28.03
CA GLY A 31 8.77 17.78 27.16
C GLY A 31 9.50 16.61 26.50
N ALA A 32 9.24 15.37 26.91
CA ALA A 32 10.02 14.18 26.53
C ALA A 32 9.18 12.97 26.12
N GLU A 33 7.87 13.01 26.37
CA GLU A 33 6.99 11.88 26.21
C GLU A 33 6.11 12.07 24.97
N CYS A 34 5.93 11.00 24.21
CA CYS A 34 5.13 10.98 23.00
C CYS A 34 4.10 9.86 23.08
N TYR A 35 2.85 10.21 22.85
CA TYR A 35 1.69 9.35 22.91
C TYR A 35 1.01 9.33 21.54
N CYS A 36 0.84 8.16 20.96
CA CYS A 36 0.13 7.97 19.71
C CYS A 36 -1.25 7.39 19.98
N GLY A 37 -2.27 7.99 19.37
CA GLY A 37 -3.66 7.59 19.51
C GLY A 37 -4.47 7.82 18.24
N HIS A 38 -5.52 7.02 18.06
CA HIS A 38 -6.52 7.28 17.01
C HIS A 38 -7.64 8.18 17.50
N LYS A 39 -7.68 8.43 18.82
CA LYS A 39 -8.70 9.21 19.52
C LYS A 39 -8.07 10.05 20.60
N ILE A 40 -8.79 11.10 20.96
CA ILE A 40 -8.49 11.95 22.12
C ILE A 40 -9.52 11.59 23.18
N GLN A 41 -9.08 11.00 24.28
CA GLN A 41 -9.93 10.65 25.43
C GLN A 41 -9.81 11.68 26.58
N ALA A 42 -9.05 12.76 26.38
CA ALA A 42 -8.81 13.81 27.36
C ALA A 42 -9.72 15.02 27.10
N SER A 43 -10.17 15.66 28.17
CA SER A 43 -10.87 16.95 28.10
C SER A 43 -9.91 18.07 27.70
N ASN A 44 -10.42 19.06 26.96
CA ASN A 44 -9.63 20.23 26.58
C ASN A 44 -9.16 21.00 27.83
N ALA A 45 -7.87 21.29 27.88
CA ALA A 45 -7.26 22.16 28.88
C ALA A 45 -6.89 23.50 28.25
N SER A 46 -6.58 24.50 29.08
CA SER A 46 -6.08 25.78 28.58
C SER A 46 -4.69 25.61 27.94
N GLU A 47 -4.43 26.31 26.84
CA GLU A 47 -3.12 26.27 26.17
C GLU A 47 -1.97 26.68 27.09
N SER A 48 -2.24 27.54 28.07
CA SER A 48 -1.27 27.98 29.09
C SER A 48 -0.75 26.84 29.98
N GLU A 49 -1.49 25.73 30.08
CA GLU A 49 -1.06 24.56 30.86
C GLU A 49 -0.14 23.62 30.05
N CYS A 50 0.01 23.85 28.74
CA CYS A 50 0.93 23.15 27.84
C CYS A 50 2.22 23.96 27.63
N ASN A 51 2.91 24.26 28.72
CA ASN A 51 4.00 25.24 28.78
C ASN A 51 5.42 24.63 28.90
N MET A 52 5.58 23.32 28.76
CA MET A 52 6.90 22.67 28.83
C MET A 52 7.59 22.65 27.48
N GLU A 53 8.85 23.07 27.44
CA GLU A 53 9.70 23.00 26.25
C GLU A 53 10.05 21.55 25.86
N CYS A 54 10.12 21.29 24.56
CA CYS A 54 10.61 20.01 24.04
C CYS A 54 12.10 19.82 24.38
N LYS A 55 12.50 18.62 24.83
CA LYS A 55 13.91 18.35 25.19
C LYS A 55 14.88 18.44 24.00
N GLY A 56 14.41 18.12 22.79
CA GLY A 56 15.18 18.18 21.56
C GLY A 56 15.10 19.51 20.80
N GLU A 57 14.15 20.39 21.16
CA GLU A 57 13.91 21.65 20.44
C GLU A 57 13.22 22.68 21.36
N ARG A 58 14.01 23.55 21.99
CA ARG A 58 13.50 24.49 23.01
C ARG A 58 12.59 25.59 22.47
N SER A 59 12.52 25.79 21.15
CA SER A 59 11.61 26.76 20.53
C SER A 59 10.15 26.31 20.48
N ASN A 60 9.89 25.01 20.71
CA ASN A 60 8.56 24.42 20.64
C ASN A 60 8.12 23.91 22.03
N THR A 61 6.81 23.92 22.27
CA THR A 61 6.19 23.35 23.45
C THR A 61 5.77 21.90 23.22
N CYS A 62 6.05 21.03 24.19
CA CYS A 62 5.79 19.61 24.19
C CYS A 62 4.99 19.22 25.45
N GLY A 63 3.78 19.75 25.54
CA GLY A 63 2.84 19.48 26.63
C GLY A 63 3.14 20.24 27.92
N GLY A 64 2.67 19.68 29.02
CA GLY A 64 2.88 20.18 30.38
C GLY A 64 2.81 19.05 31.40
N ILE A 65 2.73 19.39 32.68
CA ILE A 65 2.54 18.40 33.74
C ILE A 65 1.10 17.89 33.68
N ASN A 66 0.88 16.60 33.40
CA ASN A 66 -0.45 16.00 33.21
C ASN A 66 -1.25 16.69 32.09
N ARG A 67 -0.58 17.21 31.07
CA ARG A 67 -1.19 17.94 29.96
C ARG A 67 -0.52 17.57 28.64
N LEU A 68 -1.36 17.22 27.67
CA LEU A 68 -0.92 16.80 26.34
C LEU A 68 -1.07 17.96 25.34
N SER A 69 0.03 18.34 24.69
CA SER A 69 -0.05 19.07 23.42
C SER A 69 -0.43 18.08 22.34
N ILE A 70 -1.65 18.18 21.80
CA ILE A 70 -2.18 17.24 20.82
C ILE A 70 -2.12 17.81 19.42
N TYR A 71 -1.59 17.02 18.49
CA TYR A 71 -1.46 17.34 17.09
C TYR A 71 -2.25 16.33 16.26
N ARG A 72 -3.13 16.83 15.41
CA ARG A 72 -3.77 16.03 14.37
C ARG A 72 -2.74 15.78 13.26
N LEU A 73 -2.58 14.53 12.87
CA LEU A 73 -1.60 14.12 11.87
C LEU A 73 -2.25 14.13 10.49
N GLU A 74 -1.63 14.84 9.55
CA GLU A 74 -1.88 14.64 8.13
C GLU A 74 -1.14 13.36 7.72
N LEU A 75 -1.84 12.23 7.80
CA LEU A 75 -1.30 10.98 7.29
C LEU A 75 -1.04 11.15 5.80
N ALA A 76 0.24 11.22 5.42
CA ALA A 76 0.69 11.40 4.04
C ALA A 76 0.26 10.25 3.09
N GLN A 77 -0.47 9.25 3.59
CA GLN A 77 -1.07 8.18 2.82
C GLN A 77 -2.35 7.66 3.48
N GLU A 78 -3.43 7.57 2.70
CA GLU A 78 -4.71 6.93 3.08
C GLU A 78 -4.53 5.47 3.54
N SER A 79 -3.47 4.78 3.11
CA SER A 79 -3.12 3.42 3.53
C SER A 79 -2.50 3.32 4.93
N ALA A 80 -2.36 4.44 5.65
CA ALA A 80 -1.71 4.47 6.95
C ALA A 80 -2.67 4.55 8.14
N ARG A 81 -3.98 4.82 8.02
CA ARG A 81 -4.86 4.81 9.22
C ARG A 81 -4.94 3.39 9.77
N ARG A 82 -4.16 3.09 10.79
CA ARG A 82 -4.23 1.81 11.50
C ARG A 82 -5.28 1.94 12.60
N TYR A 83 -5.75 0.83 13.12
CA TYR A 83 -6.48 0.80 14.38
C TYR A 83 -6.05 -0.49 15.06
N GLY A 84 -5.16 -0.37 16.06
CA GLY A 84 -4.40 -1.51 16.55
C GLY A 84 -3.56 -2.15 15.44
N SER A 85 -3.80 -3.43 15.15
CA SER A 85 -3.18 -4.19 14.06
C SER A 85 -3.90 -4.09 12.73
N ALA A 86 -5.14 -3.56 12.69
CA ALA A 86 -5.92 -3.47 11.48
C ALA A 86 -5.58 -2.23 10.65
N ILE A 87 -5.76 -2.31 9.33
CA ILE A 87 -5.55 -1.22 8.38
C ILE A 87 -6.90 -0.75 7.86
N PHE A 88 -7.22 0.52 8.06
CA PHE A 88 -8.43 1.12 7.51
C PHE A 88 -8.40 1.10 5.98
N ARG A 89 -9.48 0.60 5.36
CA ARG A 89 -9.59 0.51 3.90
C ARG A 89 -10.49 1.59 3.30
N GLY A 90 -11.51 2.03 4.02
CA GLY A 90 -12.43 3.06 3.54
C GLY A 90 -13.88 2.80 3.93
N CYS A 91 -14.75 3.65 3.41
CA CYS A 91 -16.20 3.49 3.43
C CYS A 91 -16.66 2.83 2.13
N PHE A 92 -17.55 1.84 2.22
CA PHE A 92 -18.04 1.08 1.08
C PHE A 92 -19.55 0.92 1.15
N ARG A 93 -20.22 0.87 0.00
CA ARG A 93 -21.64 0.56 -0.03
C ARG A 93 -21.89 -0.90 0.33
N ARG A 94 -22.95 -1.18 1.08
CA ARG A 94 -23.36 -2.53 1.44
C ARG A 94 -23.72 -3.32 0.16
N PRO A 95 -23.17 -4.54 -0.03
CA PRO A 95 -23.50 -5.35 -1.18
C PRO A 95 -24.92 -5.92 -1.07
N GLU A 96 -25.58 -6.20 -2.19
CA GLU A 96 -26.94 -6.76 -2.20
C GLU A 96 -26.98 -8.14 -1.50
N ASN A 97 -26.00 -9.00 -1.81
CA ASN A 97 -25.90 -10.37 -1.28
C ASN A 97 -24.86 -10.47 -0.14
N VAL A 98 -25.11 -9.77 0.97
CA VAL A 98 -24.17 -9.68 2.10
C VAL A 98 -23.74 -11.04 2.63
N SER A 99 -24.65 -12.00 2.78
CA SER A 99 -24.32 -13.33 3.33
C SER A 99 -23.38 -14.15 2.45
N ILE A 100 -23.24 -13.81 1.16
CA ILE A 100 -22.28 -14.45 0.25
C ILE A 100 -20.96 -13.67 0.26
N ALA A 101 -21.04 -12.34 0.16
CA ALA A 101 -19.87 -11.47 0.13
C ALA A 101 -19.08 -11.47 1.46
N LEU A 102 -19.80 -11.44 2.57
CA LEU A 102 -19.31 -11.37 3.95
C LEU A 102 -19.98 -12.49 4.76
N PRO A 103 -19.50 -13.74 4.63
CA PRO A 103 -20.19 -14.93 5.10
C PRO A 103 -20.28 -15.08 6.62
N ALA A 104 -19.40 -14.43 7.37
CA ALA A 104 -19.44 -14.44 8.82
C ALA A 104 -20.00 -13.11 9.34
N SER A 105 -20.95 -13.19 10.27
CA SER A 105 -21.56 -11.99 10.86
C SER A 105 -21.87 -12.19 12.34
N GLN A 106 -21.75 -11.14 13.14
CA GLN A 106 -22.18 -11.13 14.53
C GLN A 106 -22.82 -9.81 14.92
N LEU A 107 -23.93 -9.88 15.66
CA LEU A 107 -24.56 -8.73 16.30
C LEU A 107 -23.82 -8.40 17.59
N MET A 108 -23.35 -7.15 17.72
CA MET A 108 -22.64 -6.65 18.90
C MET A 108 -23.34 -5.37 19.39
N LEU A 109 -24.06 -5.48 20.51
CA LEU A 109 -24.76 -4.34 21.13
C LEU A 109 -23.78 -3.24 21.57
N ASN A 110 -22.59 -3.63 22.04
CA ASN A 110 -21.49 -2.73 22.34
C ASN A 110 -20.42 -2.83 21.24
N MET A 111 -20.79 -2.45 20.02
CA MET A 111 -19.89 -2.45 18.87
C MET A 111 -18.72 -1.48 19.05
N SER A 112 -17.51 -1.94 18.73
CA SER A 112 -16.33 -1.10 18.51
C SER A 112 -15.49 -1.66 17.35
N VAL A 113 -14.60 -0.85 16.81
CA VAL A 113 -13.68 -1.26 15.73
C VAL A 113 -12.82 -2.45 16.17
N ASP A 114 -12.19 -2.38 17.36
CA ASP A 114 -11.33 -3.46 17.87
C ASP A 114 -12.11 -4.78 18.01
N LYS A 115 -13.32 -4.75 18.60
CA LYS A 115 -14.12 -5.97 18.80
C LYS A 115 -14.49 -6.64 17.48
N CYS A 116 -14.87 -5.86 16.47
CA CYS A 116 -15.20 -6.43 15.16
C CYS A 116 -13.95 -7.00 14.47
N VAL A 117 -12.82 -6.28 14.53
CA VAL A 117 -11.54 -6.75 13.98
C VAL A 117 -11.08 -8.03 14.67
N ASP A 118 -11.16 -8.10 16.00
CA ASP A 118 -10.78 -9.29 16.78
C ASP A 118 -11.65 -10.48 16.43
N PHE A 119 -12.98 -10.29 16.37
CA PHE A 119 -13.92 -11.34 15.95
C PHE A 119 -13.60 -11.87 14.55
N CYS A 120 -13.39 -10.99 13.57
CA CYS A 120 -13.06 -11.42 12.21
C CYS A 120 -11.69 -12.09 12.12
N THR A 121 -10.74 -11.67 12.95
CA THR A 121 -9.43 -12.31 13.07
C THR A 121 -9.55 -13.72 13.64
N GLU A 122 -10.32 -13.91 14.71
CA GLU A 122 -10.59 -15.24 15.30
C GLU A 122 -11.30 -16.19 14.32
N LYS A 123 -12.09 -15.63 13.39
CA LYS A 123 -12.72 -16.36 12.30
C LYS A 123 -11.85 -16.53 11.06
N GLU A 124 -10.58 -16.13 11.13
CA GLU A 124 -9.59 -16.24 10.05
C GLU A 124 -10.00 -15.50 8.76
N PHE A 125 -10.72 -14.38 8.88
CA PHE A 125 -11.07 -13.54 7.73
C PHE A 125 -10.15 -12.31 7.61
N PRO A 126 -9.69 -11.98 6.39
CA PRO A 126 -8.83 -10.82 6.15
C PRO A 126 -9.58 -9.48 6.18
N LEU A 127 -10.91 -9.47 6.03
CA LEU A 127 -11.72 -8.24 6.11
C LEU A 127 -12.67 -8.27 7.30
N ALA A 128 -12.76 -7.12 7.95
CA ALA A 128 -13.76 -6.77 8.95
C ALA A 128 -14.53 -5.53 8.46
N ALA A 129 -15.85 -5.61 8.43
CA ALA A 129 -16.75 -4.57 7.94
C ALA A 129 -17.81 -4.27 9.01
N LEU A 130 -17.85 -3.01 9.44
CA LEU A 130 -18.79 -2.55 10.47
C LEU A 130 -20.04 -1.96 9.81
N ALA A 131 -21.21 -2.40 10.28
CA ALA A 131 -22.53 -1.97 9.83
C ALA A 131 -23.40 -1.59 11.04
N GLY A 132 -23.09 -0.48 11.69
CA GLY A 132 -23.73 -0.05 12.94
C GLY A 132 -23.42 -0.99 14.10
N THR A 133 -24.36 -1.88 14.42
CA THR A 133 -24.22 -2.90 15.49
C THR A 133 -23.92 -4.29 14.95
N THR A 134 -23.79 -4.46 13.64
CA THR A 134 -23.44 -5.74 13.03
C THR A 134 -22.01 -5.70 12.52
N CYS A 135 -21.21 -6.68 12.94
CA CYS A 135 -19.88 -6.92 12.42
C CYS A 135 -19.98 -7.99 11.33
N LEU A 136 -19.38 -7.74 10.18
CA LEU A 136 -19.38 -8.62 9.01
C LEU A 136 -17.93 -8.94 8.64
N CYS A 137 -17.64 -10.19 8.30
CA CYS A 137 -16.30 -10.64 7.95
C CYS A 137 -16.33 -11.42 6.64
N GLY A 138 -15.27 -11.30 5.86
CA GLY A 138 -15.17 -11.99 4.58
C GLY A 138 -13.85 -11.76 3.86
N PHE A 139 -13.89 -11.95 2.55
CA PHE A 139 -12.77 -11.80 1.65
C PHE A 139 -13.08 -10.71 0.61
N PRO A 140 -12.06 -10.03 0.07
CA PRO A 140 -12.23 -9.25 -1.15
C PRO A 140 -12.76 -10.17 -2.26
N SER A 141 -13.91 -9.83 -2.84
CA SER A 141 -14.58 -10.65 -3.86
C SER A 141 -15.25 -9.77 -4.89
N THR A 142 -15.69 -10.35 -6.01
CA THR A 142 -16.40 -9.60 -7.06
C THR A 142 -17.73 -9.00 -6.56
N LEU A 143 -18.31 -9.58 -5.52
CA LEU A 143 -19.51 -9.05 -4.86
C LEU A 143 -19.20 -7.91 -3.88
N PHE A 144 -17.94 -7.77 -3.46
CA PHE A 144 -17.50 -6.72 -2.55
C PHE A 144 -16.05 -6.31 -2.84
N PRO A 145 -15.84 -5.57 -3.96
CA PRO A 145 -14.53 -5.08 -4.34
C PRO A 145 -14.07 -3.94 -3.42
N LEU A 146 -12.75 -3.77 -3.25
CA LEU A 146 -12.17 -2.73 -2.39
C LEU A 146 -11.73 -1.46 -3.14
N HIS A 147 -11.96 -1.40 -4.46
CA HIS A 147 -11.59 -0.25 -5.30
C HIS A 147 -12.70 0.79 -5.44
N GLU A 148 -13.98 0.42 -5.23
CA GLU A 148 -15.13 1.33 -5.30
C GLU A 148 -15.40 1.96 -3.93
N ARG A 149 -14.57 2.93 -3.54
CA ARG A 149 -14.69 3.63 -2.26
C ARG A 149 -15.71 4.76 -2.33
N GLU A 150 -16.48 4.89 -1.25
CA GLU A 150 -17.41 5.99 -1.02
C GLU A 150 -16.78 7.06 -0.10
N ASP A 151 -17.43 8.23 -0.01
CA ASP A 151 -17.01 9.29 0.93
C ASP A 151 -17.05 8.76 2.38
N GLU A 152 -15.95 8.96 3.11
CA GLU A 152 -15.81 8.54 4.51
C GLU A 152 -16.93 9.10 5.41
N GLN A 153 -17.49 10.27 5.07
CA GLN A 153 -18.57 10.90 5.83
C GLN A 153 -19.87 10.07 5.82
N LEU A 154 -20.12 9.27 4.77
CA LEU A 154 -21.30 8.40 4.67
C LEU A 154 -21.27 7.26 5.69
N CYS A 155 -20.08 6.85 6.12
CA CYS A 155 -19.88 5.85 7.17
C CYS A 155 -19.66 6.45 8.56
N ALA A 156 -19.71 7.78 8.73
CA ALA A 156 -19.39 8.48 9.99
C ALA A 156 -20.47 8.36 11.08
N HIS A 157 -21.24 7.27 11.07
CA HIS A 157 -22.25 6.98 12.08
C HIS A 157 -21.60 6.42 13.34
N LYS A 158 -21.95 6.96 14.50
CA LYS A 158 -21.32 6.62 15.78
C LYS A 158 -21.52 5.15 16.18
N CYS A 159 -20.49 4.57 16.79
CA CYS A 159 -20.57 3.24 17.40
C CYS A 159 -21.37 3.25 18.71
N ALA A 160 -21.97 2.10 19.04
CA ALA A 160 -22.77 1.96 20.25
C ALA A 160 -21.93 1.85 21.54
N ALA A 161 -20.71 1.30 21.48
CA ALA A 161 -19.83 1.23 22.65
C ALA A 161 -19.04 2.52 22.90
N GLU A 162 -18.74 3.28 21.85
CA GLU A 162 -17.85 4.43 21.91
C GLU A 162 -18.33 5.57 21.00
N GLU A 163 -18.66 6.72 21.60
CA GLU A 163 -19.25 7.87 20.88
C GLU A 163 -18.31 8.55 19.87
N PHE A 164 -17.02 8.25 19.91
CA PHE A 164 -15.98 8.83 19.05
C PHE A 164 -15.53 7.89 17.93
N GLU A 165 -16.03 6.66 17.88
CA GLU A 165 -15.81 5.75 16.76
C GLU A 165 -16.93 5.85 15.74
N SER A 166 -16.59 5.62 14.48
CA SER A 166 -17.57 5.41 13.41
C SER A 166 -17.72 3.91 13.17
N CYS A 167 -18.95 3.43 13.03
CA CYS A 167 -19.28 2.02 12.83
C CYS A 167 -20.04 1.79 11.51
N GLY A 168 -20.08 2.76 10.61
CA GLY A 168 -20.92 2.67 9.42
C GLY A 168 -22.42 2.61 9.77
N SER A 169 -23.23 2.41 8.75
CA SER A 169 -24.70 2.36 8.82
C SER A 169 -25.25 1.05 8.25
N ALA A 170 -26.57 0.96 8.13
CA ALA A 170 -27.21 -0.16 7.45
C ALA A 170 -26.90 -0.20 5.94
N GLU A 171 -26.55 0.93 5.33
CA GLU A 171 -26.30 1.06 3.88
C GLU A 171 -24.81 1.18 3.54
N PHE A 172 -24.00 1.70 4.47
CA PHE A 172 -22.59 1.96 4.25
C PHE A 172 -21.75 1.25 5.30
N LEU A 173 -20.79 0.46 4.84
CA LEU A 173 -19.91 -0.37 5.63
C LEU A 173 -18.56 0.32 5.84
N LEU A 174 -18.12 0.41 7.09
CA LEU A 174 -16.77 0.87 7.40
C LEU A 174 -15.83 -0.33 7.42
N VAL A 175 -14.86 -0.39 6.49
CA VAL A 175 -14.05 -1.60 6.24
C VAL A 175 -12.62 -1.45 6.73
N TYR A 176 -12.17 -2.49 7.43
CA TYR A 176 -10.82 -2.68 7.93
C TYR A 176 -10.23 -3.99 7.40
N GLN A 177 -8.95 -3.96 7.09
CA GLN A 177 -8.14 -5.13 6.83
C GLN A 177 -7.58 -5.66 8.16
N THR A 178 -7.85 -6.91 8.49
CA THR A 178 -7.29 -7.57 9.68
C THR A 178 -5.84 -7.99 9.43
N GLN A 179 -5.16 -8.48 10.48
CA GLN A 179 -3.83 -9.08 10.37
C GLN A 179 -3.82 -10.45 9.66
N VAL A 180 -4.98 -11.03 9.37
CA VAL A 180 -5.07 -12.33 8.70
C VAL A 180 -4.61 -12.19 7.25
N GLN A 181 -3.64 -13.01 6.85
CA GLN A 181 -3.16 -13.03 5.46
C GLN A 181 -4.17 -13.76 4.56
N ASP A 182 -4.51 -13.14 3.43
CA ASP A 182 -5.30 -13.79 2.39
C ASP A 182 -4.43 -14.77 1.59
N ASN A 183 -4.65 -16.06 1.81
CA ASN A 183 -3.86 -17.12 1.18
C ASN A 183 -4.31 -17.46 -0.25
N ARG A 184 -5.45 -16.94 -0.73
CA ARG A 184 -6.02 -17.29 -2.06
C ARG A 184 -5.12 -16.92 -3.24
N CYS A 185 -4.21 -15.97 -3.05
CA CYS A 185 -3.24 -15.54 -4.06
C CYS A 185 -1.79 -15.92 -3.74
N MET A 186 -1.55 -16.75 -2.70
CA MET A 186 -0.19 -17.08 -2.24
C MET A 186 0.42 -18.30 -2.94
N ASP A 187 -0.41 -19.24 -3.40
CA ASP A 187 0.01 -20.44 -4.11
C ASP A 187 0.65 -20.07 -5.46
N ARG A 188 1.84 -20.61 -5.72
CA ARG A 188 2.59 -20.32 -6.95
C ARG A 188 3.15 -21.61 -7.51
N ARG A 189 3.09 -21.73 -8.83
CA ARG A 189 3.62 -22.86 -9.59
C ARG A 189 4.47 -22.38 -10.75
N PHE A 190 5.28 -23.27 -11.31
CA PHE A 190 5.89 -23.01 -12.61
C PHE A 190 4.84 -23.16 -13.70
N LEU A 191 5.08 -22.55 -14.87
CA LEU A 191 4.23 -22.83 -16.01
C LEU A 191 4.32 -24.32 -16.35
N PRO A 192 3.18 -25.01 -16.56
CA PRO A 192 3.19 -26.43 -16.91
C PRO A 192 3.77 -26.72 -18.30
N SER A 193 3.92 -25.70 -19.14
CA SER A 193 4.52 -25.78 -20.47
C SER A 193 5.37 -24.55 -20.73
N ARG A 194 6.46 -24.72 -21.49
CA ARG A 194 7.32 -23.60 -21.88
C ARG A 194 6.50 -22.43 -22.48
N ALA A 195 6.71 -21.24 -21.94
CA ALA A 195 6.19 -19.99 -22.44
C ALA A 195 6.61 -19.81 -23.90
N LYS A 196 5.61 -19.64 -24.76
CA LYS A 196 5.79 -19.47 -26.21
C LYS A 196 6.46 -18.14 -26.56
N GLN A 197 6.42 -17.16 -25.66
CA GLN A 197 6.96 -15.82 -25.85
C GLN A 197 7.61 -15.33 -24.55
N LEU A 198 8.85 -14.85 -24.64
CA LEU A 198 9.54 -14.23 -23.52
C LEU A 198 9.07 -12.78 -23.38
N VAL A 199 8.47 -12.45 -22.23
CA VAL A 199 8.09 -11.07 -21.88
C VAL A 199 9.11 -10.51 -20.89
N ALA A 200 9.59 -9.30 -21.16
CA ALA A 200 10.56 -8.62 -20.32
C ALA A 200 9.92 -7.45 -19.56
N LEU A 201 10.23 -7.33 -18.27
CA LEU A 201 9.98 -6.12 -17.49
C LEU A 201 11.26 -5.30 -17.46
N ALA A 202 11.22 -4.10 -18.03
CA ALA A 202 12.36 -3.19 -18.14
C ALA A 202 12.06 -1.86 -17.46
N SER A 203 12.85 -1.50 -16.45
CA SER A 203 12.80 -0.16 -15.82
C SER A 203 14.12 0.17 -15.12
N PHE A 204 14.27 1.41 -14.67
CA PHE A 204 15.45 1.85 -13.92
C PHE A 204 15.56 1.18 -12.54
N PRO A 205 16.79 0.93 -12.04
CA PRO A 205 16.99 0.47 -10.66
C PRO A 205 16.29 1.40 -9.67
N GLY A 206 15.57 0.82 -8.70
CA GLY A 206 14.83 1.60 -7.69
C GLY A 206 13.39 1.98 -8.10
N ALA A 207 12.98 1.77 -9.36
CA ALA A 207 11.63 2.10 -9.84
C ALA A 207 10.53 1.07 -9.45
N GLY A 208 10.79 0.20 -8.46
CA GLY A 208 9.79 -0.76 -7.96
C GLY A 208 9.71 -2.11 -8.70
N ASN A 209 10.71 -2.48 -9.50
CA ASN A 209 10.72 -3.75 -10.25
C ASN A 209 10.40 -5.01 -9.42
N THR A 210 11.02 -5.15 -8.25
CA THR A 210 10.78 -6.30 -7.36
C THR A 210 9.33 -6.35 -6.89
N TRP A 211 8.75 -5.19 -6.56
CA TRP A 211 7.35 -5.08 -6.16
C TRP A 211 6.42 -5.43 -7.31
N ALA A 212 6.61 -4.84 -8.49
CA ALA A 212 5.82 -5.15 -9.68
C ALA A 212 5.88 -6.64 -10.06
N ARG A 213 7.07 -7.25 -9.95
CA ARG A 213 7.26 -8.68 -10.16
C ARG A 213 6.43 -9.53 -9.19
N HIS A 214 6.44 -9.20 -7.90
CA HIS A 214 5.63 -9.91 -6.91
C HIS A 214 4.13 -9.74 -7.16
N LEU A 215 3.68 -8.55 -7.55
CA LEU A 215 2.28 -8.33 -7.93
C LEU A 215 1.86 -9.25 -9.09
N ILE A 216 2.71 -9.40 -10.11
CA ILE A 216 2.46 -10.31 -11.23
C ILE A 216 2.45 -11.78 -10.77
N GLU A 217 3.37 -12.20 -9.90
CA GLU A 217 3.39 -13.57 -9.37
C GLU A 217 2.12 -13.88 -8.57
N LEU A 218 1.71 -12.96 -7.69
CA LEU A 218 0.49 -13.11 -6.90
C LEU A 218 -0.74 -13.12 -7.80
N ALA A 219 -0.78 -12.28 -8.84
CA ALA A 219 -1.92 -12.21 -9.77
C ALA A 219 -2.05 -13.44 -10.67
N THR A 220 -0.93 -13.95 -11.16
CA THR A 220 -0.91 -15.04 -12.14
C THR A 220 -0.82 -16.42 -11.50
N GLY A 221 -0.33 -16.50 -10.26
CA GLY A 221 0.01 -17.78 -9.62
C GLY A 221 1.23 -18.46 -10.23
N PHE A 222 2.01 -17.73 -11.03
CA PHE A 222 3.20 -18.27 -11.70
C PHE A 222 4.47 -17.59 -11.24
N TYR A 223 5.54 -18.38 -11.05
CA TYR A 223 6.86 -17.83 -10.75
C TYR A 223 7.42 -17.02 -11.92
N THR A 224 8.07 -15.92 -11.58
CA THR A 224 8.81 -15.07 -12.52
C THR A 224 10.32 -15.19 -12.28
N GLY A 225 11.11 -14.88 -13.29
CA GLY A 225 12.57 -14.90 -13.19
C GLY A 225 13.21 -13.52 -13.22
N SER A 226 14.41 -13.40 -12.67
CA SER A 226 15.32 -12.27 -12.91
C SER A 226 16.57 -12.71 -13.65
N TYR A 227 17.23 -11.79 -14.37
CA TYR A 227 18.53 -12.01 -15.01
C TYR A 227 19.72 -11.93 -14.03
N TYR A 228 19.45 -11.61 -12.75
CA TYR A 228 20.49 -11.55 -11.72
C TYR A 228 20.59 -12.88 -10.96
N PHE A 229 21.82 -13.29 -10.68
CA PHE A 229 22.17 -14.33 -9.72
C PHE A 229 21.73 -13.91 -8.31
N ASP A 230 20.55 -14.34 -7.89
CA ASP A 230 20.09 -14.16 -6.51
C ASP A 230 20.30 -15.48 -5.76
N GLY A 231 21.25 -15.47 -4.81
CA GLY A 231 21.73 -16.65 -4.07
C GLY A 231 20.69 -17.31 -3.17
N SER A 232 19.54 -16.67 -2.94
CA SER A 232 18.42 -17.27 -2.21
C SER A 232 17.67 -18.36 -3.00
N LEU A 233 17.93 -18.48 -4.32
CA LEU A 233 17.27 -19.42 -5.23
C LEU A 233 17.97 -20.79 -5.37
N TYR A 234 19.18 -20.97 -4.80
CA TYR A 234 19.98 -22.19 -4.99
C TYR A 234 19.67 -23.34 -4.02
N ASN A 235 18.78 -23.14 -3.04
CA ASN A 235 18.41 -24.20 -2.10
C ASN A 235 17.41 -25.23 -2.67
N LYS A 236 17.07 -25.19 -3.97
CA LYS A 236 16.25 -26.21 -4.64
C LYS A 236 16.81 -26.53 -6.05
N ASP A 237 16.76 -27.82 -6.40
CA ASP A 237 17.50 -28.53 -7.45
C ASP A 237 17.71 -27.72 -8.77
N PRO A 238 18.97 -27.53 -9.23
CA PRO A 238 19.31 -26.72 -10.41
C PRO A 238 18.76 -27.21 -11.76
N ARG A 239 18.30 -28.47 -11.86
CA ARG A 239 18.03 -29.12 -13.16
C ARG A 239 16.69 -28.77 -13.81
N GLU A 240 15.73 -28.23 -13.04
CA GLU A 240 14.42 -27.81 -13.58
C GLU A 240 14.42 -26.37 -14.13
N TRP A 241 15.53 -25.63 -14.04
CA TRP A 241 15.56 -24.19 -14.24
C TRP A 241 15.96 -23.74 -15.67
N ALA A 242 16.06 -24.68 -16.62
CA ALA A 242 16.49 -24.45 -17.99
C ALA A 242 15.33 -23.97 -18.89
N GLU A 243 15.36 -22.68 -19.22
CA GLU A 243 14.75 -22.05 -20.41
C GLU A 243 13.36 -22.54 -20.85
N GLY A 244 12.34 -21.81 -20.39
CA GLY A 244 11.02 -21.80 -21.00
C GLY A 244 9.87 -21.72 -20.00
N ASP A 245 10.03 -22.15 -18.76
CA ASP A 245 8.87 -22.35 -17.87
C ASP A 245 8.44 -21.11 -17.04
N ARG A 246 8.75 -19.89 -17.52
CA ARG A 246 8.50 -18.62 -16.81
C ARG A 246 7.65 -17.64 -17.62
N VAL A 247 6.72 -16.95 -16.95
CA VAL A 247 5.80 -15.98 -17.59
C VAL A 247 6.49 -14.64 -17.88
N LEU A 248 7.42 -14.22 -17.02
CA LEU A 248 8.10 -12.94 -17.12
C LEU A 248 9.59 -13.06 -16.74
N ARG A 249 10.44 -12.33 -17.46
CA ARG A 249 11.88 -12.18 -17.19
C ARG A 249 12.20 -10.71 -16.85
N LEU A 250 12.78 -10.44 -15.70
CA LEU A 250 13.19 -9.09 -15.31
C LEU A 250 14.54 -8.72 -15.95
N CYS A 251 14.58 -7.60 -16.69
CA CYS A 251 15.77 -7.04 -17.32
C CYS A 251 16.07 -5.65 -16.74
N HIS A 252 17.30 -5.40 -16.30
CA HIS A 252 17.74 -4.05 -15.93
C HIS A 252 18.55 -3.45 -17.07
N PRO A 253 18.34 -2.17 -17.42
CA PRO A 253 19.00 -1.51 -18.54
C PRO A 253 20.48 -1.16 -18.29
N ALA A 254 21.07 -1.56 -17.16
CA ALA A 254 22.46 -1.20 -16.82
C ALA A 254 23.52 -1.90 -17.69
N HIS A 255 23.13 -2.85 -18.55
CA HIS A 255 23.95 -3.35 -19.63
C HIS A 255 23.12 -3.49 -20.91
N PRO A 256 23.57 -2.92 -22.04
CA PRO A 256 22.96 -3.15 -23.34
C PRO A 256 23.43 -4.51 -23.85
N GLN A 257 23.08 -5.61 -23.17
CA GLN A 257 22.93 -6.87 -23.87
C GLN A 257 21.45 -6.94 -24.27
N PRO A 258 21.14 -6.73 -25.56
CA PRO A 258 19.80 -7.00 -26.05
C PRO A 258 19.50 -8.48 -25.78
N LEU A 259 18.25 -8.79 -25.50
CA LEU A 259 17.71 -10.13 -25.66
C LEU A 259 17.97 -10.55 -27.12
N GLN A 260 19.13 -11.15 -27.39
CA GLN A 260 19.53 -11.59 -28.72
C GLN A 260 18.97 -12.99 -28.93
N GLY A 261 17.94 -13.10 -29.76
CA GLY A 261 17.71 -14.33 -30.52
C GLY A 261 18.86 -14.53 -31.53
N PRO A 262 19.00 -15.74 -32.10
CA PRO A 262 20.07 -16.12 -33.04
C PRO A 262 20.22 -15.23 -34.30
N ASP A 263 19.33 -14.26 -34.49
CA ASP A 263 19.14 -13.41 -35.66
C ASP A 263 19.29 -11.89 -35.38
N GLY A 264 19.65 -11.50 -34.15
CA GLY A 264 20.19 -10.16 -33.86
C GLY A 264 19.25 -8.95 -34.00
N ARG A 265 17.96 -9.14 -34.26
CA ARG A 265 16.94 -8.06 -34.27
C ARG A 265 15.70 -8.46 -33.46
N VAL A 266 15.55 -7.90 -32.26
CA VAL A 266 14.30 -7.98 -31.51
C VAL A 266 13.67 -6.59 -31.44
N GLN A 267 12.77 -6.30 -32.38
CA GLN A 267 11.75 -5.31 -32.12
C GLN A 267 10.69 -5.97 -31.23
N PRO A 268 10.36 -5.40 -30.06
CA PRO A 268 9.27 -5.95 -29.25
C PRO A 268 7.97 -5.85 -30.06
N GLN A 269 7.35 -7.00 -30.37
CA GLN A 269 6.10 -7.04 -31.13
C GLN A 269 4.93 -6.34 -30.40
N LYS A 270 4.99 -6.26 -29.06
CA LYS A 270 4.01 -5.57 -28.21
C LYS A 270 4.73 -4.90 -27.04
N VAL A 271 4.38 -3.64 -26.76
CA VAL A 271 4.93 -2.86 -25.64
C VAL A 271 3.76 -2.34 -24.81
N LEU A 272 3.82 -2.55 -23.49
CA LEU A 272 2.90 -1.96 -22.52
C LEU A 272 3.69 -1.00 -21.62
N VAL A 273 3.24 0.24 -21.54
CA VAL A 273 3.76 1.23 -20.60
C VAL A 273 2.86 1.25 -19.38
N VAL A 274 3.45 1.07 -18.21
CA VAL A 274 2.78 1.14 -16.91
C VAL A 274 3.53 2.17 -16.07
N HIS A 275 2.85 3.25 -15.68
CA HIS A 275 3.43 4.25 -14.80
C HIS A 275 3.31 3.80 -13.35
N PHE A 276 4.35 4.05 -12.56
CA PHE A 276 4.40 3.64 -11.16
C PHE A 276 3.25 4.25 -10.33
N GLU A 277 2.92 5.52 -10.57
CA GLU A 277 1.81 6.17 -9.85
C GLU A 277 0.44 5.60 -10.25
N ASP A 278 0.26 5.21 -11.52
CA ASP A 278 -0.96 4.52 -11.96
C ASP A 278 -1.09 3.16 -11.26
N LEU A 279 0.01 2.41 -11.13
CA LEU A 279 0.02 1.12 -10.43
C LEU A 279 -0.28 1.26 -8.93
N LYS A 280 0.04 2.41 -8.32
CA LYS A 280 -0.31 2.71 -6.92
C LYS A 280 -1.76 3.16 -6.76
N ARG A 281 -2.26 3.95 -7.70
CA ARG A 281 -3.60 4.52 -7.66
C ARG A 281 -4.68 3.50 -8.02
N ASP A 282 -4.42 2.71 -9.06
CA ASP A 282 -5.37 1.78 -9.67
C ASP A 282 -4.69 0.44 -9.96
N LEU A 283 -4.31 -0.24 -8.87
CA LEU A 283 -3.56 -1.49 -8.95
C LEU A 283 -4.32 -2.56 -9.75
N PHE A 284 -5.61 -2.71 -9.50
CA PHE A 284 -6.43 -3.77 -10.11
C PHE A 284 -6.45 -3.66 -11.64
N VAL A 285 -6.79 -2.48 -12.19
CA VAL A 285 -6.86 -2.28 -13.65
C VAL A 285 -5.48 -2.40 -14.29
N GLN A 286 -4.45 -1.83 -13.67
CA GLN A 286 -3.08 -1.93 -14.22
C GLN A 286 -2.58 -3.37 -14.21
N LEU A 287 -2.83 -4.13 -13.15
CA LEU A 287 -2.43 -5.52 -13.03
C LEU A 287 -3.17 -6.41 -14.04
N GLN A 288 -4.47 -6.16 -14.26
CA GLN A 288 -5.23 -6.83 -15.31
C GLN A 288 -4.64 -6.58 -16.71
N ARG A 289 -4.26 -5.33 -17.02
CA ARG A 289 -3.56 -4.98 -18.28
C ARG A 289 -2.22 -5.72 -18.41
N MET A 290 -1.45 -5.77 -17.32
CA MET A 290 -0.15 -6.46 -17.29
C MET A 290 -0.31 -7.96 -17.53
N VAL A 291 -1.26 -8.61 -16.85
CA VAL A 291 -1.53 -10.04 -17.00
C VAL A 291 -2.05 -10.37 -18.40
N ALA A 292 -2.92 -9.51 -18.97
CA ALA A 292 -3.40 -9.68 -20.34
C ALA A 292 -2.26 -9.64 -21.37
N LEU A 293 -1.25 -8.80 -21.18
CA LEU A 293 -0.05 -8.77 -22.03
C LEU A 293 0.73 -10.09 -21.98
N LEU A 294 0.76 -10.75 -20.81
CA LEU A 294 1.43 -12.03 -20.61
C LEU A 294 0.68 -13.21 -21.27
N GLY A 295 -0.54 -12.98 -21.76
CA GLY A 295 -1.37 -14.03 -22.35
C GLY A 295 -1.86 -15.06 -21.33
N VAL A 296 -1.87 -14.70 -20.05
CA VAL A 296 -2.38 -15.54 -18.95
C VAL A 296 -3.75 -15.00 -18.53
N THR A 297 -4.70 -15.89 -18.26
CA THR A 297 -5.98 -15.51 -17.64
C THR A 297 -5.81 -15.50 -16.12
N ALA A 298 -5.86 -14.33 -15.49
CA ALA A 298 -5.96 -14.24 -14.03
C ALA A 298 -7.42 -14.39 -13.59
N CYS A 299 -7.64 -15.14 -12.52
CA CYS A 299 -8.93 -15.17 -11.84
C CYS A 299 -9.16 -13.83 -11.12
N GLU A 300 -10.39 -13.30 -11.20
CA GLU A 300 -10.75 -12.01 -10.63
C GLU A 300 -10.59 -11.98 -9.10
N ASP A 301 -11.01 -13.05 -8.41
CA ASP A 301 -10.81 -13.22 -6.97
C ASP A 301 -9.33 -13.17 -6.56
N ARG A 302 -8.46 -13.64 -7.45
CA ARG A 302 -7.01 -13.62 -7.21
C ARG A 302 -6.45 -12.22 -7.35
N LEU A 303 -6.90 -11.45 -8.35
CA LEU A 303 -6.53 -10.04 -8.50
C LEU A 303 -7.00 -9.20 -7.30
N LEU A 304 -8.23 -9.44 -6.82
CA LEU A 304 -8.78 -8.79 -5.63
C LEU A 304 -8.01 -9.14 -4.35
N CYS A 305 -7.53 -10.39 -4.22
CA CYS A 305 -6.61 -10.79 -3.15
C CYS A 305 -5.29 -9.99 -3.22
N VAL A 306 -4.69 -9.82 -4.41
CA VAL A 306 -3.45 -9.04 -4.56
C VAL A 306 -3.66 -7.57 -4.20
N GLU A 307 -4.81 -6.99 -4.57
CA GLU A 307 -5.15 -5.62 -4.20
C GLU A 307 -5.19 -5.41 -2.68
N GLY A 308 -5.75 -6.38 -1.95
CA GLY A 308 -5.69 -6.44 -0.49
C GLY A 308 -4.25 -6.49 0.07
N GLN A 309 -3.26 -6.85 -0.74
CA GLN A 309 -1.85 -6.92 -0.34
C GLN A 309 -0.96 -5.82 -0.94
N LYS A 310 -1.54 -4.76 -1.53
CA LYS A 310 -0.81 -3.71 -2.24
C LYS A 310 0.38 -3.11 -1.47
N ASP A 311 0.22 -2.97 -0.15
CA ASP A 311 1.17 -2.35 0.78
C ASP A 311 2.13 -3.36 1.47
N GLY A 312 2.19 -4.62 1.00
CA GLY A 312 2.89 -5.73 1.66
C GLY A 312 4.41 -5.55 1.88
N ASN A 313 5.09 -6.62 2.26
CA ASN A 313 6.47 -6.66 2.82
C ASN A 313 7.61 -6.04 1.98
N PHE A 314 7.34 -5.50 0.79
CA PHE A 314 8.34 -4.99 -0.15
C PHE A 314 8.41 -3.47 -0.23
N LYS A 315 7.57 -2.74 0.52
CA LYS A 315 7.76 -1.29 0.71
C LYS A 315 9.04 -1.09 1.54
N ARG A 316 10.09 -0.55 0.93
CA ARG A 316 11.30 -0.17 1.68
C ARG A 316 10.92 0.95 2.64
N SER A 317 10.83 0.62 3.93
CA SER A 317 10.77 1.61 5.01
C SER A 317 12.06 2.41 4.97
N GLY A 318 11.98 3.75 4.92
CA GLY A 318 13.15 4.60 5.12
C GLY A 318 13.85 5.13 3.88
N LEU A 319 13.12 5.56 2.84
CA LEU A 319 13.67 6.65 2.03
C LEU A 319 13.70 7.90 2.91
N ARG A 320 14.88 8.25 3.43
CA ARG A 320 15.13 9.59 3.96
C ARG A 320 14.67 10.56 2.88
N LYS A 321 13.56 11.26 3.11
CA LYS A 321 13.25 12.46 2.32
C LYS A 321 14.46 13.35 2.49
N LEU A 322 15.21 13.55 1.41
CA LEU A 322 16.29 14.51 1.41
C LEU A 322 15.62 15.86 1.72
N GLU A 323 16.03 16.49 2.82
CA GLU A 323 15.55 17.83 3.21
C GLU A 323 15.99 18.91 2.23
N TYR A 324 16.90 18.57 1.32
CA TYR A 324 17.41 19.43 0.26
C TYR A 324 17.22 18.77 -1.11
N ASP A 325 17.06 19.62 -2.12
CA ASP A 325 17.05 19.19 -3.51
C ASP A 325 18.46 18.77 -3.96
N PRO A 326 18.70 17.51 -4.33
CA PRO A 326 20.02 17.05 -4.72
C PRO A 326 20.42 17.45 -6.16
N TYR A 327 19.52 18.09 -6.93
CA TYR A 327 19.74 18.40 -8.35
C TYR A 327 20.01 19.87 -8.60
N THR A 328 21.09 20.18 -9.33
CA THR A 328 21.36 21.55 -9.79
C THR A 328 20.39 21.96 -10.92
N PRO A 329 20.21 23.26 -11.18
CA PRO A 329 19.41 23.74 -12.31
C PRO A 329 19.85 23.16 -13.66
N GLU A 330 21.15 22.96 -13.86
CA GLU A 330 21.71 22.36 -15.07
C GLU A 330 21.32 20.88 -15.20
N MET A 331 21.39 20.13 -14.09
CA MET A 331 20.93 18.74 -14.03
C MET A 331 19.43 18.65 -14.32
N ARG A 332 18.61 19.54 -13.75
CA ARG A 332 17.17 19.62 -14.03
C ARG A 332 16.89 19.88 -15.52
N LYS A 333 17.63 20.80 -16.13
CA LYS A 333 17.52 21.09 -17.57
C LYS A 333 17.87 19.87 -18.43
N ALA A 334 18.93 19.15 -18.08
CA ALA A 334 19.34 17.93 -18.77
C ALA A 334 18.29 16.82 -18.62
N ILE A 335 17.82 16.56 -17.40
CA ILE A 335 16.77 15.58 -17.09
C ILE A 335 15.48 15.91 -17.85
N GLY A 336 15.05 17.18 -17.84
CA GLY A 336 13.89 17.64 -18.61
C GLY A 336 14.05 17.45 -20.12
N GLY A 337 15.28 17.54 -20.64
CA GLY A 337 15.62 17.19 -22.03
C GLY A 337 15.36 15.72 -22.33
N TYR A 338 15.85 14.81 -21.48
CA TYR A 338 15.62 13.37 -21.63
C TYR A 338 14.14 12.99 -21.51
N ILE A 339 13.42 13.59 -20.55
CA ILE A 339 11.98 13.36 -20.37
C ILE A 339 11.21 13.70 -21.64
N ARG A 340 11.47 14.87 -22.25
CA ARG A 340 10.82 15.28 -23.51
C ARG A 340 11.12 14.32 -24.66
N THR A 341 12.35 13.83 -24.76
CA THR A 341 12.73 12.85 -25.80
C THR A 341 11.96 11.54 -25.62
N VAL A 342 11.83 11.04 -24.39
CA VAL A 342 11.06 9.84 -24.09
C VAL A 342 9.57 10.06 -24.36
N ASP A 343 9.01 11.19 -23.92
CA ASP A 343 7.60 11.54 -24.15
C ASP A 343 7.26 11.60 -25.65
N ALA A 344 8.10 12.25 -26.45
CA ALA A 344 7.94 12.30 -27.91
C ALA A 344 8.00 10.89 -28.53
N ALA A 345 8.94 10.04 -28.09
CA ALA A 345 9.06 8.67 -28.58
C ALA A 345 7.84 7.79 -28.21
N LEU A 346 7.24 8.00 -27.04
CA LEU A 346 6.02 7.31 -26.61
C LEU A 346 4.81 7.78 -27.43
N LYS A 347 4.63 9.09 -27.59
CA LYS A 347 3.53 9.67 -28.37
C LYS A 347 3.59 9.27 -29.84
N LEU A 348 4.78 9.19 -30.44
CA LEU A 348 4.98 8.68 -31.81
C LEU A 348 4.50 7.24 -32.00
N ARG A 349 4.39 6.46 -30.92
CA ARG A 349 3.91 5.08 -30.92
C ARG A 349 2.47 4.95 -30.42
N ASN A 350 1.72 6.06 -30.29
CA ASN A 350 0.38 6.11 -29.70
C ASN A 350 0.32 5.51 -28.28
N LEU A 351 1.41 5.62 -27.51
CA LEU A 351 1.46 5.20 -26.11
C LEU A 351 1.19 6.40 -25.20
N SER A 352 0.79 6.12 -23.96
CA SER A 352 0.69 7.14 -22.91
C SER A 352 2.05 7.83 -22.76
N GLY A 353 2.06 9.17 -22.90
CA GLY A 353 3.25 9.99 -22.68
C GLY A 353 3.77 9.93 -21.25
N VAL A 354 4.78 10.74 -20.96
CA VAL A 354 5.33 10.85 -19.60
C VAL A 354 4.40 11.74 -18.76
N PRO A 355 3.97 11.32 -17.55
CA PRO A 355 3.15 12.13 -16.66
C PRO A 355 3.79 13.48 -16.33
N GLU A 356 2.98 14.54 -16.24
CA GLU A 356 3.44 15.89 -15.91
C GLU A 356 4.15 15.96 -14.55
N ASP A 357 3.75 15.12 -13.60
CA ASP A 357 4.37 15.03 -12.27
C ASP A 357 5.84 14.57 -12.31
N TYR A 358 6.30 14.01 -13.43
CA TYR A 358 7.70 13.60 -13.60
C TYR A 358 8.58 14.73 -14.14
N TYR A 359 7.98 15.84 -14.59
CA TYR A 359 8.75 17.01 -15.00
C TYR A 359 9.30 17.71 -13.75
N PRO A 360 10.61 18.01 -13.70
CA PRO A 360 11.20 18.71 -12.57
C PRO A 360 10.51 20.07 -12.42
N ARG A 361 9.84 20.28 -11.29
CA ARG A 361 9.28 21.59 -10.89
C ARG A 361 10.38 22.58 -10.57
#